data_AF-A0A1L8CTQ4-F1
#
_entry.id   AF-A0A1L8CTQ4-F1
#
_cell.length_a   1.000
_cell.length_b   1.000
_cell.length_c   1.000
_cell.angle_alpha   90.00
_cell.angle_beta   90.00
_cell.angle_gamma   90.00
#
_symmetry.space_group_name_H-M   'P 1'
#
loop_
_entity.id
_entity.type
_entity.pdbx_description
1 polymer ?
#
loop_
_entity_poly.entity_id
_entity_poly.type
_entity_poly.pdbx_seq_one_letter_code
_entity_poly.pdbx_strand_id
1 'polypeptide(L)'
;MEKVKILSPTAILGYGFPVKSFEAGLNKRPDVIAVDAGSVDPGPYYLGAGKSFTQRAAVKRDLYYMLKASAELKIPVLIGTAGGAGGRVHLMEVVEIIQELASENKLSFKMAVIDTEIDKEWLKEKVSHGKTKPLGNLPDLTVQEVEEAVRIVAQAGMEPFIKALEAGSQVIVAGRAFDPAVFAAYPVAQGFDVGLSLHLGKILECAAIATEPGSGSDCLMGEIDLEGFVVYPLNPERRATPLSVSAHSLYEKTSPFELHGPGGKLDLAQVNFQAVDDRTVRVTGTKFIKTPEYWLKIEGVKRVGFRAISIAGSRDPKFIENFREIALGVKKRVEDNFPELKGKYYLNFIPYGINGVMGELEPENKLSHEIGIVMDVVAEDKNTAEQILSFARSTMLHYGFPGRISTAGNLAFPFSPSDIPVGDVYNFSIHHLVEVDNPEILFPVEYFEVGG
;
A
#
# COMPACT_ATOMS: atom_id res chain seq x y z
N MET A 1 30.07 -0.95 17.24
CA MET A 1 29.03 -1.98 17.41
C MET A 1 29.35 -3.10 16.43
N GLU A 2 29.39 -4.37 16.84
CA GLU A 2 29.80 -5.48 15.96
C GLU A 2 28.67 -5.99 15.04
N LYS A 3 27.43 -5.86 15.51
CA LYS A 3 26.22 -6.21 14.76
C LYS A 3 25.02 -5.39 15.22
N VAL A 4 24.02 -5.27 14.35
CA VAL A 4 22.73 -4.63 14.62
C VAL A 4 21.61 -5.64 14.44
N LYS A 5 20.64 -5.64 15.36
CA LYS A 5 19.44 -6.47 15.30
C LYS A 5 18.20 -5.62 15.08
N ILE A 6 17.39 -6.02 14.09
CA ILE A 6 16.18 -5.33 13.67
C ILE A 6 15.00 -6.26 13.86
N LEU A 7 14.05 -5.85 14.69
CA LEU A 7 12.78 -6.56 14.85
C LEU A 7 11.74 -5.96 13.90
N SER A 8 11.26 -6.77 12.95
CA SER A 8 10.09 -6.47 12.12
C SER A 8 8.87 -7.16 12.72
N PRO A 9 7.90 -6.43 13.29
CA PRO A 9 6.80 -7.04 14.01
C PRO A 9 5.68 -7.55 13.08
N THR A 10 5.40 -6.84 11.99
CA THR A 10 4.29 -7.09 11.05
C THR A 10 4.62 -6.49 9.69
N ALA A 11 4.03 -7.02 8.61
CA ALA A 11 4.22 -6.51 7.26
C ALA A 11 3.61 -5.12 7.06
N ILE A 12 2.49 -4.85 7.75
CA ILE A 12 1.78 -3.57 7.72
C ILE A 12 1.33 -3.25 9.13
N LEU A 13 1.52 -1.99 9.54
CA LEU A 13 1.02 -1.49 10.82
C LEU A 13 -0.51 -1.59 10.88
N GLY A 14 -1.02 -2.34 11.87
CA GLY A 14 -2.44 -2.62 12.03
C GLY A 14 -2.90 -3.98 11.47
N TYR A 15 -2.02 -4.77 10.84
CA TYR A 15 -2.31 -6.19 10.57
C TYR A 15 -2.20 -7.05 11.82
N GLY A 16 -1.47 -6.57 12.84
CA GLY A 16 -1.23 -7.30 14.06
C GLY A 16 -0.20 -8.40 13.93
N PHE A 17 0.28 -8.83 15.08
CA PHE A 17 1.19 -9.96 15.25
C PHE A 17 0.88 -10.75 16.54
N PRO A 18 1.28 -12.03 16.64
CA PRO A 18 1.20 -12.79 17.89
C PRO A 18 2.11 -12.18 18.96
N VAL A 19 1.55 -11.90 20.13
CA VAL A 19 2.30 -11.33 21.28
C VAL A 19 3.50 -12.22 21.65
N LYS A 20 3.32 -13.55 21.63
CA LYS A 20 4.41 -14.51 21.90
C LYS A 20 5.59 -14.38 20.93
N SER A 21 5.32 -14.09 19.66
CA SER A 21 6.37 -13.90 18.65
C SER A 21 7.12 -12.61 18.88
N PHE A 22 6.39 -11.53 19.19
CA PHE A 22 6.98 -10.25 19.55
C PHE A 22 7.85 -10.34 20.81
N GLU A 23 7.34 -10.96 21.89
CA GLU A 23 8.10 -11.22 23.12
C GLU A 23 9.35 -12.07 22.87
N ALA A 24 9.27 -13.10 22.01
CA ALA A 24 10.43 -13.88 21.59
C ALA A 24 11.48 -13.00 20.89
N GLY A 25 11.04 -12.02 20.09
CA GLY A 25 11.88 -11.00 19.49
C GLY A 25 12.55 -10.10 20.52
N LEU A 26 11.79 -9.56 21.47
CA LEU A 26 12.32 -8.71 22.55
C LEU A 26 13.36 -9.44 23.39
N ASN A 27 13.18 -10.74 23.65
CA ASN A 27 14.15 -11.58 24.34
C ASN A 27 15.49 -11.70 23.62
N LYS A 28 15.54 -11.44 22.30
CA LYS A 28 16.79 -11.36 21.53
C LYS A 28 17.51 -10.01 21.66
N ARG A 29 16.91 -9.04 22.36
CA ARG A 29 17.40 -7.68 22.56
C ARG A 29 17.67 -6.99 21.21
N PRO A 30 16.62 -6.66 20.43
CA PRO A 30 16.80 -5.90 19.20
C PRO A 30 17.38 -4.52 19.52
N ASP A 31 18.14 -3.95 18.59
CA ASP A 31 18.66 -2.59 18.69
C ASP A 31 17.68 -1.55 18.13
N VAL A 32 16.72 -2.00 17.30
CA VAL A 32 15.68 -1.17 16.70
C VAL A 32 14.44 -2.02 16.39
N ILE A 33 13.26 -1.40 16.51
CA ILE A 33 12.01 -1.96 15.99
C ILE A 33 11.60 -1.11 14.78
N ALA A 34 11.32 -1.74 13.66
CA ALA A 34 10.93 -1.03 12.44
C ALA A 34 9.69 -1.67 11.81
N VAL A 35 8.80 -0.84 11.27
CA VAL A 35 7.61 -1.27 10.53
C VAL A 35 7.35 -0.28 9.40
N ASP A 36 7.04 -0.77 8.21
CA ASP A 36 6.46 0.05 7.14
C ASP A 36 5.01 -0.40 6.93
N ALA A 37 4.14 0.51 6.49
CA ALA A 37 2.75 0.18 6.20
C ALA A 37 2.38 0.38 4.72
N GLY A 38 3.36 0.66 3.86
CA GLY A 38 3.14 1.15 2.52
C GLY A 38 2.62 0.09 1.58
N SER A 39 1.51 0.40 0.90
CA SER A 39 1.01 -0.44 -0.18
C SER A 39 0.17 0.37 -1.18
N VAL A 40 0.26 -0.02 -2.44
CA VAL A 40 -0.62 0.46 -3.52
C VAL A 40 -1.66 -0.60 -3.92
N ASP A 41 -1.57 -1.83 -3.39
CA ASP A 41 -2.46 -2.95 -3.70
C ASP A 41 -3.93 -2.65 -3.37
N PRO A 42 -4.26 -1.91 -2.28
CA PRO A 42 -5.64 -1.52 -1.99
C PRO A 42 -6.20 -0.48 -2.98
N GLY A 43 -5.38 -0.01 -3.93
CA GLY A 43 -5.75 0.96 -4.95
C GLY A 43 -5.66 2.43 -4.48
N PRO A 44 -6.05 3.37 -5.35
CA PRO A 44 -5.84 4.81 -5.14
C PRO A 44 -6.77 5.45 -4.11
N TYR A 45 -7.80 4.73 -3.64
CA TYR A 45 -8.84 5.28 -2.78
C TYR A 45 -8.29 5.86 -1.48
N TYR A 46 -7.43 5.12 -0.78
CA TYR A 46 -6.98 5.52 0.55
C TYR A 46 -6.13 6.79 0.53
N LEU A 47 -5.22 6.92 -0.45
CA LEU A 47 -4.45 8.14 -0.63
C LEU A 47 -5.35 9.35 -0.95
N GLY A 48 -6.34 9.15 -1.82
CA GLY A 48 -7.25 10.21 -2.27
C GLY A 48 -8.23 10.65 -1.20
N ALA A 49 -8.84 9.70 -0.50
CA ALA A 49 -9.79 9.93 0.58
C ALA A 49 -9.11 10.43 1.87
N GLY A 50 -7.79 10.26 2.00
CA GLY A 50 -7.07 10.63 3.21
C GLY A 50 -7.43 9.75 4.40
N LYS A 51 -7.64 8.45 4.16
CA LYS A 51 -8.05 7.47 5.18
C LYS A 51 -7.06 6.33 5.21
N SER A 52 -6.76 5.84 6.41
CA SER A 52 -5.98 4.62 6.53
C SER A 52 -6.74 3.40 5.99
N PHE A 53 -6.02 2.47 5.36
CA PHE A 53 -6.60 1.18 4.96
C PHE A 53 -6.70 0.18 6.11
N THR A 54 -5.90 0.35 7.17
CA THR A 54 -6.06 -0.40 8.42
C THR A 54 -6.91 0.38 9.41
N GLN A 55 -7.59 -0.32 10.32
CA GLN A 55 -8.46 0.30 11.29
C GLN A 55 -7.65 0.93 12.43
N ARG A 56 -8.04 2.14 12.88
CA ARG A 56 -7.38 2.88 13.97
C ARG A 56 -7.12 2.01 15.21
N ALA A 57 -8.09 1.19 15.63
CA ALA A 57 -7.94 0.33 16.80
C ALA A 57 -6.83 -0.72 16.65
N ALA A 58 -6.64 -1.26 15.45
CA ALA A 58 -5.59 -2.22 15.17
C ALA A 58 -4.21 -1.53 15.12
N VAL A 59 -4.13 -0.35 14.50
CA VAL A 59 -2.92 0.49 14.52
C VAL A 59 -2.52 0.86 15.96
N LYS A 60 -3.48 1.29 16.78
CA LYS A 60 -3.27 1.62 18.20
C LYS A 60 -2.76 0.41 18.99
N ARG A 61 -3.30 -0.78 18.75
CA ARG A 61 -2.82 -2.02 19.38
C ARG A 61 -1.34 -2.27 19.06
N ASP A 62 -0.97 -2.23 17.79
CA ASP A 62 0.39 -2.57 17.37
C ASP A 62 1.39 -1.54 17.90
N LEU A 63 1.05 -0.25 17.79
CA LEU A 63 1.84 0.85 18.36
C LEU A 63 2.00 0.73 19.88
N TYR A 64 0.97 0.32 20.61
CA TYR A 64 1.08 0.12 22.06
C TYR A 64 2.24 -0.83 22.43
N TYR A 65 2.32 -1.99 21.78
CA TYR A 65 3.39 -2.95 22.04
C TYR A 65 4.76 -2.41 21.64
N MET A 66 4.86 -1.77 20.46
CA MET A 66 6.11 -1.22 19.95
C MET A 66 6.65 -0.09 20.84
N LEU A 67 5.81 0.88 21.21
CA LEU A 67 6.19 2.02 22.04
C LEU A 67 6.56 1.59 23.46
N LYS A 68 5.81 0.64 24.04
CA LYS A 68 6.14 0.07 25.35
C LYS A 68 7.51 -0.62 25.33
N ALA A 69 7.77 -1.46 24.32
CA ALA A 69 9.06 -2.13 24.16
C ALA A 69 10.20 -1.14 23.94
N SER A 70 9.98 -0.10 23.14
CA SER A 70 10.92 0.99 22.93
C SER A 70 11.31 1.69 24.23
N ALA A 71 10.33 2.02 25.08
CA ALA A 71 10.57 2.66 26.37
C ALA A 71 11.32 1.74 27.34
N GLU A 72 10.94 0.46 27.42
CA GLU A 72 11.56 -0.53 28.32
C GLU A 72 13.01 -0.85 27.93
N LEU A 73 13.28 -1.04 26.63
CA LEU A 73 14.59 -1.40 26.12
C LEU A 73 15.47 -0.19 25.76
N LYS A 74 14.89 1.02 25.72
CA LYS A 74 15.55 2.26 25.29
C LYS A 74 16.11 2.18 23.88
N ILE A 75 15.32 1.63 22.96
CA ILE A 75 15.65 1.47 21.54
C ILE A 75 14.69 2.26 20.66
N PRO A 76 15.11 2.73 19.47
CA PRO A 76 14.23 3.46 18.59
C PRO A 76 13.14 2.59 17.94
N VAL A 77 12.02 3.23 17.62
CA VAL A 77 10.92 2.71 16.78
C VAL A 77 10.82 3.55 15.51
N LEU A 78 10.90 2.90 14.36
CA LEU A 78 10.80 3.55 13.05
C LEU A 78 9.51 3.08 12.36
N ILE A 79 8.69 4.03 11.93
CA ILE A 79 7.42 3.80 11.27
C ILE A 79 7.45 4.50 9.92
N GLY A 80 7.37 3.74 8.83
CA GLY A 80 7.25 4.24 7.48
C GLY A 80 5.84 4.13 6.93
N THR A 81 5.55 4.97 5.93
CA THR A 81 4.30 5.03 5.18
C THR A 81 3.07 5.04 6.09
N ALA A 82 3.00 6.02 6.98
CA ALA A 82 1.91 6.17 7.94
C ALA A 82 0.51 6.06 7.30
N GLY A 83 -0.37 5.32 7.97
CA GLY A 83 -1.73 4.99 7.53
C GLY A 83 -1.82 4.22 6.20
N GLY A 84 -0.68 3.82 5.63
CA GLY A 84 -0.58 2.91 4.50
C GLY A 84 -0.51 3.54 3.12
N ALA A 85 -0.95 4.79 3.01
CA ALA A 85 -0.77 5.62 1.81
C ALA A 85 0.28 6.72 2.00
N GLY A 86 0.57 7.13 3.25
CA GLY A 86 1.69 8.01 3.55
C GLY A 86 1.48 9.50 3.26
N GLY A 87 0.25 9.94 3.02
CA GLY A 87 -0.07 11.38 2.95
C GLY A 87 -0.03 12.06 4.33
N ARG A 88 0.09 13.39 4.36
CA ARG A 88 0.14 14.20 5.60
C ARG A 88 -1.02 13.89 6.56
N VAL A 89 -2.24 13.74 6.05
CA VAL A 89 -3.41 13.37 6.88
C VAL A 89 -3.26 12.01 7.56
N HIS A 90 -2.64 11.04 6.89
CA HIS A 90 -2.37 9.71 7.44
C HIS A 90 -1.24 9.76 8.47
N LEU A 91 -0.20 10.55 8.18
CA LEU A 91 0.90 10.81 9.10
C LEU A 91 0.40 11.39 10.41
N MET A 92 -0.43 12.44 10.33
CA MET A 92 -0.99 13.08 11.51
C MET A 92 -1.92 12.15 12.29
N GLU A 93 -2.71 11.31 11.63
CA GLU A 93 -3.53 10.30 12.33
C GLU A 93 -2.67 9.34 13.16
N VAL A 94 -1.55 8.86 12.62
CA VAL A 94 -0.61 7.99 13.37
C VAL A 94 0.05 8.75 14.52
N VAL A 95 0.46 10.01 14.30
CA VAL A 95 1.01 10.88 15.36
C VAL A 95 0.03 11.07 16.50
N GLU A 96 -1.25 11.31 16.20
CA GLU A 96 -2.31 11.42 17.21
C GLU A 96 -2.45 10.13 18.04
N ILE A 97 -2.42 8.96 17.39
CA ILE A 97 -2.49 7.67 18.10
C ILE A 97 -1.28 7.49 19.03
N ILE A 98 -0.08 7.89 18.59
CA ILE A 98 1.14 7.81 19.40
C ILE A 98 1.04 8.72 20.62
N GLN A 99 0.56 9.96 20.45
CA GLN A 99 0.36 10.91 21.55
C GLN A 99 -0.70 10.43 22.54
N GLU A 100 -1.81 9.87 22.04
CA GLU A 100 -2.86 9.25 22.85
C GLU A 100 -2.29 8.11 23.70
N LEU A 101 -1.53 7.19 23.08
CA LEU A 101 -0.87 6.08 23.78
C LEU A 101 0.17 6.55 24.80
N ALA A 102 0.94 7.59 24.48
CA ALA A 102 1.93 8.14 25.39
C ALA A 102 1.27 8.71 26.65
N SER A 103 0.16 9.44 26.49
CA SER A 103 -0.65 9.96 27.60
C SER A 103 -1.26 8.83 28.45
N GLU A 104 -1.92 7.86 27.81
CA GLU A 104 -2.57 6.74 28.50
C GLU A 104 -1.60 5.88 29.30
N ASN A 105 -0.36 5.73 28.82
CA ASN A 105 0.63 4.81 29.37
C ASN A 105 1.80 5.51 30.07
N LYS A 106 1.75 6.85 30.23
CA LYS A 106 2.80 7.67 30.84
C LYS A 106 4.17 7.44 30.21
N LEU A 107 4.20 7.31 28.89
CA LEU A 107 5.45 7.22 28.13
C LEU A 107 5.97 8.62 27.85
N SER A 108 7.29 8.78 27.87
CA SER A 108 7.95 10.02 27.47
C SER A 108 9.12 9.69 26.55
N PHE A 109 9.18 10.37 25.41
CA PHE A 109 10.19 10.16 24.39
C PHE A 109 10.27 11.36 23.43
N LYS A 110 11.45 11.53 22.83
CA LYS A 110 11.63 12.42 21.69
C LYS A 110 11.09 11.75 20.43
N MET A 111 10.16 12.42 19.76
CA MET A 111 9.55 11.96 18.50
C MET A 111 9.99 12.84 17.33
N ALA A 112 10.25 12.22 16.19
CA ALA A 112 10.43 12.91 14.91
C ALA A 112 9.29 12.56 13.95
N VAL A 113 8.81 13.58 13.23
CA VAL A 113 7.76 13.46 12.21
C VAL A 113 8.36 13.91 10.88
N ILE A 114 8.25 13.04 9.86
CA ILE A 114 8.82 13.25 8.53
C ILE A 114 7.67 13.30 7.53
N ASP A 115 7.34 14.50 7.08
CA ASP A 115 6.30 14.69 6.07
C ASP A 115 6.88 14.50 4.66
N THR A 116 6.22 13.65 3.87
CA THR A 116 6.64 13.30 2.51
C THR A 116 5.57 13.60 1.46
N GLU A 117 4.52 14.34 1.86
CA GLU A 117 3.56 14.92 0.93
C GLU A 117 4.20 16.10 0.18
N ILE A 118 4.19 16.03 -1.15
CA ILE A 118 4.92 16.93 -2.03
C ILE A 118 4.13 18.22 -2.26
N ASP A 119 4.80 19.35 -2.10
CA ASP A 119 4.27 20.65 -2.49
C ASP A 119 4.05 20.73 -4.01
N LYS A 120 2.85 21.18 -4.40
CA LYS A 120 2.47 21.25 -5.82
C LYS A 120 3.27 22.29 -6.58
N GLU A 121 3.58 23.44 -5.99
CA GLU A 121 4.35 24.48 -6.69
C GLU A 121 5.77 24.01 -6.98
N TRP A 122 6.40 23.38 -5.99
CA TRP A 122 7.71 22.74 -6.17
C TRP A 122 7.69 21.70 -7.28
N LEU A 123 6.68 20.83 -7.33
CA LEU A 123 6.61 19.81 -8.39
C LEU A 123 6.31 20.42 -9.77
N LYS A 124 5.46 21.45 -9.85
CA LYS A 124 5.21 22.18 -11.10
C LYS A 124 6.47 22.85 -11.64
N GLU A 125 7.32 23.38 -10.75
CA GLU A 125 8.63 23.89 -11.13
C GLU A 125 9.52 22.79 -11.69
N LYS A 126 9.60 21.62 -11.03
CA LYS A 126 10.38 20.47 -11.53
C LYS A 126 9.89 19.97 -12.88
N VAL A 127 8.58 19.89 -13.09
CA VAL A 127 7.97 19.54 -14.39
C VAL A 127 8.39 20.56 -15.46
N SER A 128 8.27 21.86 -15.17
CA SER A 128 8.56 22.93 -16.13
C SER A 128 10.04 22.98 -16.56
N HIS A 129 10.94 22.49 -15.70
CA HIS A 129 12.37 22.37 -15.99
C HIS A 129 12.79 21.01 -16.58
N GLY A 130 11.84 20.12 -16.90
CA GLY A 130 12.13 18.79 -17.45
C GLY A 130 12.83 17.86 -16.46
N LYS A 131 12.60 18.05 -15.15
CA LYS A 131 13.22 17.30 -14.05
C LYS A 131 12.36 16.15 -13.54
N THR A 132 11.47 15.64 -14.38
CA THR A 132 10.61 14.47 -14.10
C THR A 132 10.70 13.46 -15.23
N LYS A 133 10.43 12.18 -14.94
CA LYS A 133 10.42 11.09 -15.92
C LYS A 133 9.26 10.12 -15.64
N PRO A 134 8.55 9.62 -16.65
CA PRO A 134 7.53 8.59 -16.45
C PRO A 134 8.13 7.28 -15.97
N LEU A 135 7.39 6.55 -15.13
CA LEU A 135 7.67 5.14 -14.86
C LEU A 135 6.95 4.26 -15.88
N GLY A 136 7.68 3.35 -16.52
CA GLY A 136 7.13 2.47 -17.56
C GLY A 136 6.69 3.24 -18.80
N ASN A 137 5.51 2.92 -19.33
CA ASN A 137 4.99 3.48 -20.59
C ASN A 137 3.99 4.64 -20.37
N LEU A 138 4.13 5.37 -19.27
CA LEU A 138 3.29 6.54 -18.98
C LEU A 138 3.70 7.76 -19.83
N PRO A 139 2.77 8.68 -20.13
CA PRO A 139 3.12 9.97 -20.71
C PRO A 139 3.98 10.81 -19.75
N ASP A 140 4.67 11.82 -20.26
CA ASP A 140 5.37 12.79 -19.42
C ASP A 140 4.40 13.53 -18.50
N LEU A 141 4.83 13.77 -17.25
CA LEU A 141 4.03 14.49 -16.27
C LEU A 141 3.82 15.94 -16.70
N THR A 142 2.58 16.38 -16.66
CA THR A 142 2.19 17.76 -16.99
C THR A 142 1.89 18.60 -15.75
N VAL A 143 2.03 19.93 -15.87
CA VAL A 143 1.63 20.89 -14.83
C VAL A 143 0.14 20.75 -14.47
N GLN A 144 -0.71 20.46 -15.46
CA GLN A 144 -2.14 20.27 -15.26
C GLN A 144 -2.41 19.03 -14.39
N GLU A 145 -1.72 17.91 -14.62
CA GLU A 145 -1.89 16.70 -13.80
C GLU A 145 -1.47 16.89 -12.34
N VAL A 146 -0.43 17.71 -12.11
CA VAL A 146 -0.02 18.11 -10.76
C VAL A 146 -1.09 18.97 -10.09
N GLU A 147 -1.68 19.90 -10.83
CA GLU A 147 -2.76 20.76 -10.34
C GLU A 147 -4.02 19.96 -9.98
N GLU A 148 -4.42 19.02 -10.85
CA GLU A 148 -5.60 18.16 -10.68
C GLU A 148 -5.42 17.08 -9.59
N ALA A 149 -4.19 16.77 -9.20
CA ALA A 149 -3.93 15.77 -8.16
C ALA A 149 -4.52 16.22 -6.82
N VAL A 150 -5.26 15.34 -6.16
CA VAL A 150 -5.79 15.56 -4.81
C VAL A 150 -4.65 15.53 -3.79
N ARG A 151 -3.70 14.61 -4.00
CA ARG A 151 -2.56 14.41 -3.11
C ARG A 151 -1.40 13.79 -3.87
N ILE A 152 -0.18 14.17 -3.50
CA ILE A 152 1.06 13.71 -4.12
C ILE A 152 2.03 13.37 -3.00
N VAL A 153 2.58 12.16 -3.01
CA VAL A 153 3.55 11.69 -2.01
C VAL A 153 4.81 11.18 -2.71
N ALA A 154 5.95 11.25 -2.02
CA ALA A 154 7.21 10.69 -2.52
C ALA A 154 7.66 9.52 -1.64
N GLN A 155 8.25 8.49 -2.24
CA GLN A 155 8.89 7.40 -1.51
C GLN A 155 10.23 7.87 -0.93
N ALA A 156 10.20 8.46 0.27
CA ALA A 156 11.40 8.97 0.92
C ALA A 156 12.44 7.87 1.16
N GLY A 157 13.71 8.20 0.95
CA GLY A 157 14.85 7.32 1.28
C GLY A 157 15.15 7.27 2.78
N MET A 158 16.32 6.77 3.13
CA MET A 158 16.76 6.59 4.52
C MET A 158 17.28 7.88 5.17
N GLU A 159 17.63 8.87 4.36
CA GLU A 159 18.26 10.12 4.77
C GLU A 159 17.49 10.86 5.89
N PRO A 160 16.16 11.12 5.77
CA PRO A 160 15.44 11.80 6.85
C PRO A 160 15.31 10.94 8.12
N PHE A 161 15.28 9.60 8.00
CA PHE A 161 15.30 8.71 9.17
C PHE A 161 16.64 8.73 9.89
N ILE A 162 17.76 8.68 9.14
CA ILE A 162 19.12 8.77 9.71
C ILE A 162 19.28 10.10 10.45
N LYS A 163 18.87 11.22 9.83
CA LYS A 163 18.90 12.55 10.45
C LYS A 163 18.10 12.59 11.76
N ALA A 164 16.93 11.97 11.79
CA ALA A 164 16.10 11.88 13.00
C ALA A 164 16.76 11.02 14.10
N LEU A 165 17.41 9.91 13.72
CA LEU A 165 18.16 9.04 14.64
C LEU A 165 19.37 9.76 15.24
N GLU A 166 20.15 10.46 14.42
CA GLU A 166 21.31 11.26 14.86
C GLU A 166 20.91 12.39 15.81
N ALA A 167 19.71 12.96 15.61
CA ALA A 167 19.12 13.92 16.54
C ALA A 167 18.60 13.29 17.85
N GLY A 168 18.74 11.98 18.04
CA GLY A 168 18.34 11.27 19.26
C GLY A 168 16.84 11.00 19.36
N SER A 169 16.11 10.97 18.25
CA SER A 169 14.68 10.64 18.25
C SER A 169 14.48 9.16 18.54
N GLN A 170 13.64 8.86 19.53
CA GLN A 170 13.32 7.49 19.92
C GLN A 170 12.12 6.95 19.13
N VAL A 171 11.19 7.80 18.71
CA VAL A 171 10.07 7.42 17.85
C VAL A 171 10.16 8.24 16.58
N ILE A 172 10.19 7.59 15.41
CA ILE A 172 10.28 8.25 14.12
C ILE A 172 9.10 7.79 13.28
N VAL A 173 8.29 8.74 12.80
CA VAL A 173 7.12 8.47 11.97
C VAL A 173 7.27 9.24 10.67
N ALA A 174 7.19 8.54 9.55
CA ALA A 174 7.20 9.15 8.24
C ALA A 174 5.88 8.96 7.50
N GLY A 175 5.59 9.88 6.59
CA GLY A 175 4.67 9.65 5.49
C GLY A 175 5.19 8.55 4.56
N ARG A 176 4.83 8.61 3.28
CA ARG A 176 5.28 7.65 2.27
C ARG A 176 6.81 7.49 2.31
N ALA A 177 7.27 6.26 2.50
CA ALA A 177 8.68 5.89 2.49
C ALA A 177 8.94 4.88 1.37
N PHE A 178 10.21 4.72 1.01
CA PHE A 178 10.68 3.51 0.33
C PHE A 178 10.82 2.42 1.38
N ASP A 179 10.00 1.37 1.29
CA ASP A 179 9.78 0.41 2.37
C ASP A 179 11.10 -0.16 2.97
N PRO A 180 12.13 -0.56 2.18
CA PRO A 180 13.41 -1.01 2.74
C PRO A 180 14.18 0.04 3.54
N ALA A 181 14.01 1.33 3.22
CA ALA A 181 14.75 2.42 3.84
C ALA A 181 14.45 2.56 5.34
N VAL A 182 13.21 2.24 5.73
CA VAL A 182 12.76 2.29 7.14
C VAL A 182 13.59 1.35 8.01
N PHE A 183 13.88 0.15 7.49
CA PHE A 183 14.67 -0.87 8.17
C PHE A 183 16.17 -0.62 8.02
N ALA A 184 16.61 -0.10 6.87
CA ALA A 184 18.03 0.15 6.60
C ALA A 184 18.60 1.37 7.35
N ALA A 185 17.75 2.34 7.70
CA ALA A 185 18.20 3.61 8.28
C ALA A 185 19.05 3.43 9.55
N TYR A 186 18.62 2.58 10.49
CA TYR A 186 19.36 2.39 11.73
C TYR A 186 20.73 1.70 11.53
N PRO A 187 20.83 0.54 10.83
CA PRO A 187 22.13 -0.03 10.47
C PRO A 187 23.07 0.94 9.77
N VAL A 188 22.57 1.70 8.79
CA VAL A 188 23.41 2.66 8.04
C VAL A 188 23.89 3.79 8.94
N ALA A 189 23.04 4.30 9.84
CA ALA A 189 23.44 5.29 10.86
C ALA A 189 24.50 4.73 11.83
N GLN A 190 24.53 3.42 12.06
CA GLN A 190 25.56 2.75 12.86
C GLN A 190 26.84 2.40 12.06
N GLY A 191 26.90 2.75 10.77
CA GLY A 191 28.06 2.55 9.91
C GLY A 191 28.12 1.21 9.16
N PHE A 192 27.01 0.46 9.09
CA PHE A 192 26.92 -0.77 8.29
C PHE A 192 26.71 -0.47 6.79
N ASP A 193 27.01 -1.45 5.95
CA ASP A 193 26.95 -1.31 4.49
C ASP A 193 25.53 -1.00 3.99
N VAL A 194 25.42 -0.02 3.10
CA VAL A 194 24.13 0.46 2.55
C VAL A 194 23.42 -0.63 1.75
N GLY A 195 24.14 -1.39 0.92
CA GLY A 195 23.55 -2.42 0.07
C GLY A 195 23.00 -3.58 0.88
N LEU A 196 23.79 -4.07 1.84
CA LEU A 196 23.36 -5.12 2.77
C LEU A 196 22.20 -4.65 3.65
N SER A 197 22.23 -3.40 4.14
CA SER A 197 21.16 -2.86 4.98
C SER A 197 19.84 -2.71 4.24
N LEU A 198 19.87 -2.20 3.00
CA LEU A 198 18.68 -2.09 2.15
C LEU A 198 18.15 -3.46 1.72
N HIS A 199 19.02 -4.44 1.44
CA HIS A 199 18.56 -5.78 1.11
C HIS A 199 17.96 -6.50 2.33
N LEU A 200 18.55 -6.35 3.51
CA LEU A 200 17.92 -6.81 4.74
C LEU A 200 16.56 -6.13 4.94
N GLY A 201 16.49 -4.81 4.71
CA GLY A 201 15.24 -4.06 4.76
C GLY A 201 14.17 -4.60 3.81
N LYS A 202 14.55 -4.93 2.57
CA LYS A 202 13.64 -5.57 1.60
C LYS A 202 13.09 -6.91 2.10
N ILE A 203 13.85 -7.67 2.89
CA ILE A 203 13.34 -8.90 3.50
C ILE A 203 12.43 -8.62 4.69
N LEU A 204 12.74 -7.59 5.48
CA LEU A 204 12.02 -7.25 6.71
C LEU A 204 10.72 -6.46 6.47
N GLU A 205 10.57 -5.76 5.35
CA GLU A 205 9.41 -4.90 5.06
C GLU A 205 8.08 -5.66 5.09
N CYS A 206 8.08 -6.93 4.68
CA CYS A 206 6.91 -7.80 4.69
C CYS A 206 6.92 -8.81 5.86
N ALA A 207 7.73 -8.56 6.88
CA ALA A 207 7.91 -9.42 8.05
C ALA A 207 8.05 -10.91 7.67
N ALA A 208 7.36 -11.83 8.35
CA ALA A 208 7.55 -13.27 8.15
C ALA A 208 6.99 -13.82 6.81
N ILE A 209 6.64 -12.99 5.81
CA ILE A 209 6.30 -13.46 4.45
C ILE A 209 7.47 -14.19 3.81
N ALA A 210 8.72 -13.79 4.09
CA ALA A 210 9.93 -14.42 3.58
C ALA A 210 10.25 -15.80 4.22
N THR A 211 9.29 -16.43 4.91
CA THR A 211 9.46 -17.68 5.65
C THR A 211 8.54 -18.78 5.11
N GLU A 212 8.71 -20.01 5.59
CA GLU A 212 7.88 -21.15 5.24
C GLU A 212 7.25 -21.76 6.51
N PRO A 213 5.91 -21.76 6.65
CA PRO A 213 4.94 -21.03 5.81
C PRO A 213 5.02 -19.50 6.02
N GLY A 214 4.79 -18.72 4.96
CA GLY A 214 4.86 -17.26 5.00
C GLY A 214 3.69 -16.62 5.76
N SER A 215 3.93 -15.48 6.41
CA SER A 215 2.88 -14.73 7.12
C SER A 215 3.23 -13.24 7.24
N GLY A 216 2.34 -12.37 6.77
CA GLY A 216 2.46 -10.92 6.98
C GLY A 216 2.06 -10.45 8.39
N SER A 217 1.58 -11.37 9.23
CA SER A 217 1.11 -11.13 10.59
C SER A 217 1.91 -11.97 11.59
N ASP A 218 3.23 -12.00 11.44
CA ASP A 218 4.15 -12.63 12.39
C ASP A 218 5.53 -11.96 12.33
N CYS A 219 6.24 -11.95 13.45
CA CYS A 219 7.49 -11.21 13.58
C CYS A 219 8.67 -11.93 12.89
N LEU A 220 9.55 -11.12 12.30
CA LEU A 220 10.80 -11.55 11.68
C LEU A 220 11.97 -10.77 12.31
N MET A 221 13.10 -11.45 12.50
CA MET A 221 14.33 -10.84 13.01
C MET A 221 15.40 -10.83 11.92
N GLY A 222 16.08 -9.70 11.80
CA GLY A 222 17.30 -9.55 11.01
C GLY A 222 18.48 -9.21 11.91
N GLU A 223 19.65 -9.80 11.67
CA GLU A 223 20.92 -9.35 12.27
C GLU A 223 21.93 -9.05 11.16
N ILE A 224 22.46 -7.83 11.12
CA ILE A 224 23.48 -7.41 10.15
C ILE A 224 24.83 -7.22 10.85
N ASP A 225 25.89 -7.66 10.19
CA ASP A 225 27.29 -7.47 10.57
C ASP A 225 28.09 -6.90 9.38
N LEU A 226 29.41 -6.87 9.47
CA LEU A 226 30.28 -6.30 8.43
C LEU A 226 30.35 -7.11 7.13
N GLU A 227 29.98 -8.38 7.15
CA GLU A 227 30.10 -9.29 5.99
C GLU A 227 28.76 -9.54 5.29
N GLY A 228 27.63 -9.33 5.97
CA GLY A 228 26.31 -9.70 5.50
C GLY A 228 25.23 -9.59 6.57
N PHE A 229 24.10 -10.26 6.36
CA PHE A 229 23.03 -10.35 7.34
C PHE A 229 22.47 -11.76 7.48
N VAL A 230 21.88 -12.07 8.64
CA VAL A 230 21.08 -13.27 8.88
C VAL A 230 19.62 -12.90 9.10
N VAL A 231 18.72 -13.78 8.69
CA VAL A 231 17.27 -13.65 8.90
C VAL A 231 16.72 -14.94 9.50
N TYR A 232 15.89 -14.80 10.53
CA TYR A 232 15.23 -15.93 11.17
C TYR A 232 13.86 -15.56 11.77
N PRO A 233 12.86 -16.45 11.70
CA PRO A 233 11.55 -16.24 12.29
C PRO A 233 11.58 -16.42 13.81
N LEU A 234 10.68 -15.73 14.49
CA LEU A 234 10.52 -15.84 15.95
C LEU A 234 9.48 -16.89 16.36
N ASN A 235 8.55 -17.22 15.47
CA ASN A 235 7.59 -18.29 15.67
C ASN A 235 8.20 -19.68 15.31
N PRO A 236 8.19 -20.67 16.23
CA PRO A 236 8.75 -22.01 16.02
C PRO A 236 8.15 -22.79 14.84
N GLU A 237 6.93 -22.47 14.42
CA GLU A 237 6.26 -23.14 13.29
C GLU A 237 6.80 -22.72 11.93
N ARG A 238 7.67 -21.69 11.89
CA ARG A 238 8.22 -21.12 10.66
C ARG A 238 9.73 -21.32 10.59
N ARG A 239 10.22 -21.38 9.36
CA ARG A 239 11.66 -21.38 9.04
C ARG A 239 11.97 -20.42 7.90
N ALA A 240 13.08 -19.71 7.98
CA ALA A 240 13.67 -19.07 6.81
C ALA A 240 14.51 -20.12 6.07
N THR A 241 14.32 -20.26 4.77
CA THR A 241 15.14 -21.13 3.91
C THR A 241 15.80 -20.30 2.81
N PRO A 242 16.93 -20.75 2.23
CA PRO A 242 17.54 -20.02 1.12
C PRO A 242 16.54 -19.69 0.02
N LEU A 243 15.64 -20.64 -0.30
CA LEU A 243 14.58 -20.45 -1.28
C LEU A 243 13.55 -19.40 -0.86
N SER A 244 13.05 -19.43 0.39
CA SER A 244 12.02 -18.49 0.84
C SER A 244 12.55 -17.05 0.88
N VAL A 245 13.78 -16.87 1.36
CA VAL A 245 14.44 -15.56 1.43
C VAL A 245 14.79 -15.06 0.03
N SER A 246 15.37 -15.91 -0.83
CA SER A 246 15.69 -15.49 -2.21
C SER A 246 14.44 -15.18 -3.03
N ALA A 247 13.35 -15.95 -2.86
CA ALA A 247 12.09 -15.68 -3.54
C ALA A 247 11.51 -14.31 -3.14
N HIS A 248 11.65 -13.93 -1.87
CA HIS A 248 11.18 -12.64 -1.39
C HIS A 248 12.06 -11.47 -1.86
N SER A 249 13.37 -11.66 -2.05
CA SER A 249 14.23 -10.67 -2.72
C SER A 249 13.73 -10.31 -4.13
N LEU A 250 13.08 -11.26 -4.81
CA LEU A 250 12.56 -11.13 -6.18
C LEU A 250 11.08 -10.68 -6.23
N TYR A 251 10.41 -10.62 -5.08
CA TYR A 251 8.98 -10.34 -4.99
C TYR A 251 8.66 -8.90 -5.42
N GLU A 252 7.70 -8.77 -6.35
CA GLU A 252 7.23 -7.51 -6.96
C GLU A 252 8.29 -6.77 -7.80
N LYS A 253 9.14 -7.51 -8.51
CA LYS A 253 10.25 -6.92 -9.28
C LYS A 253 10.25 -7.36 -10.73
N THR A 254 10.67 -6.43 -11.59
CA THR A 254 10.80 -6.63 -13.04
C THR A 254 12.13 -7.26 -13.43
N SER A 255 13.14 -7.21 -12.55
CA SER A 255 14.47 -7.78 -12.75
C SER A 255 14.82 -8.69 -11.59
N PRO A 256 15.41 -9.87 -11.85
CA PRO A 256 15.87 -10.75 -10.79
C PRO A 256 17.24 -10.34 -10.20
N PHE A 257 17.94 -9.40 -10.84
CA PHE A 257 19.29 -8.99 -10.44
C PHE A 257 19.37 -7.56 -9.92
N GLU A 258 18.37 -6.73 -10.18
CA GLU A 258 18.43 -5.30 -9.89
C GLU A 258 17.18 -4.81 -9.17
N LEU A 259 17.37 -4.17 -8.01
CA LEU A 259 16.29 -3.53 -7.26
C LEU A 259 16.54 -2.03 -7.20
N HIS A 260 15.73 -1.26 -7.93
CA HIS A 260 15.83 0.21 -7.91
C HIS A 260 15.19 0.79 -6.65
N GLY A 261 15.80 1.85 -6.13
CA GLY A 261 15.29 2.63 -5.00
C GLY A 261 15.81 4.07 -5.04
N PRO A 262 15.49 4.89 -4.03
CA PRO A 262 16.02 6.24 -3.90
C PRO A 262 17.55 6.29 -4.05
N GLY A 263 18.03 7.13 -4.97
CA GLY A 263 19.47 7.40 -5.15
C GLY A 263 20.33 6.27 -5.72
N GLY A 264 19.75 5.13 -6.14
CA GLY A 264 20.53 4.03 -6.68
C GLY A 264 19.77 2.74 -6.93
N LYS A 265 20.51 1.64 -7.01
CA LYS A 265 19.95 0.29 -7.11
C LYS A 265 20.78 -0.72 -6.33
N LEU A 266 20.13 -1.76 -5.84
CA LEU A 266 20.79 -2.98 -5.37
C LEU A 266 21.15 -3.85 -6.56
N ASP A 267 22.40 -4.31 -6.58
CA ASP A 267 22.88 -5.37 -7.46
C ASP A 267 22.92 -6.69 -6.66
N LEU A 268 22.09 -7.63 -7.11
CA LEU A 268 21.91 -8.94 -6.52
C LEU A 268 22.67 -10.06 -7.27
N ALA A 269 23.41 -9.74 -8.34
CA ALA A 269 24.00 -10.74 -9.23
C ALA A 269 25.05 -11.64 -8.55
N GLN A 270 25.63 -11.19 -7.44
CA GLN A 270 26.65 -11.92 -6.67
C GLN A 270 26.15 -12.27 -5.26
N VAL A 271 24.84 -12.25 -5.04
CA VAL A 271 24.26 -12.58 -3.74
C VAL A 271 24.31 -14.07 -3.49
N ASN A 272 24.75 -14.45 -2.29
CA ASN A 272 24.73 -15.83 -1.82
C ASN A 272 23.73 -15.97 -0.67
N PHE A 273 22.85 -16.98 -0.76
CA PHE A 273 21.91 -17.35 0.28
C PHE A 273 22.32 -18.71 0.85
N GLN A 274 22.72 -18.74 2.12
CA GLN A 274 23.24 -19.94 2.77
C GLN A 274 22.42 -20.26 4.02
N ALA A 275 21.95 -21.50 4.15
CA ALA A 275 21.35 -21.97 5.40
C ALA A 275 22.42 -22.02 6.50
N VAL A 276 22.16 -21.39 7.63
CA VAL A 276 22.98 -21.49 8.86
C VAL A 276 22.54 -22.69 9.68
N ASP A 277 21.22 -22.88 9.75
CA ASP A 277 20.54 -24.01 10.36
C ASP A 277 19.19 -24.23 9.64
N ASP A 278 18.33 -25.09 10.18
CA ASP A 278 17.02 -25.42 9.59
C ASP A 278 16.04 -24.24 9.50
N ARG A 279 16.34 -23.11 10.14
CA ARG A 279 15.42 -21.97 10.33
C ARG A 279 16.04 -20.60 10.06
N THR A 280 17.34 -20.53 9.80
CA THR A 280 18.12 -19.29 9.68
C THR A 280 18.87 -19.26 8.36
N VAL A 281 18.81 -18.13 7.66
CA VAL A 281 19.52 -17.90 6.40
C VAL A 281 20.50 -16.76 6.55
N ARG A 282 21.72 -16.97 6.07
CA ARG A 282 22.75 -15.95 5.88
C ARG A 282 22.74 -15.45 4.45
N VAL A 283 22.84 -14.15 4.27
CA VAL A 283 22.90 -13.46 2.99
C VAL A 283 24.13 -12.58 2.94
N THR A 284 24.91 -12.70 1.86
CA THR A 284 26.12 -11.90 1.60
C THR A 284 26.20 -11.47 0.14
N GLY A 285 27.11 -10.55 -0.19
CA GLY A 285 27.46 -10.23 -1.57
C GLY A 285 26.55 -9.20 -2.28
N THR A 286 25.60 -8.59 -1.57
CA THR A 286 24.80 -7.49 -2.12
C THR A 286 25.63 -6.22 -2.27
N LYS A 287 25.42 -5.48 -3.35
CA LYS A 287 26.07 -4.17 -3.56
C LYS A 287 25.02 -3.09 -3.83
N PHE A 288 25.30 -1.88 -3.38
CA PHE A 288 24.53 -0.70 -3.76
C PHE A 288 25.29 0.12 -4.81
N ILE A 289 24.65 0.35 -5.95
CA ILE A 289 25.19 1.15 -7.05
C ILE A 289 24.43 2.47 -7.06
N LYS A 290 25.12 3.56 -6.70
CA LYS A 290 24.57 4.92 -6.73
C LYS A 290 24.32 5.37 -8.17
N THR A 291 23.23 6.08 -8.38
CA THR A 291 23.02 6.84 -9.62
C THR A 291 23.74 8.19 -9.54
N PRO A 292 24.13 8.79 -10.69
CA PRO A 292 24.76 10.12 -10.69
C PRO A 292 23.85 11.20 -10.11
N GLU A 293 22.56 11.19 -10.50
CA GLU A 293 21.53 12.04 -9.92
C GLU A 293 20.66 11.26 -8.94
N TYR A 294 20.09 11.97 -7.97
CA TYR A 294 19.18 11.36 -6.99
C TYR A 294 17.73 11.48 -7.49
N TRP A 295 17.11 10.34 -7.72
CA TRP A 295 15.73 10.26 -8.19
C TRP A 295 14.83 9.68 -7.10
N LEU A 296 13.63 10.27 -6.97
CA LEU A 296 12.57 9.75 -6.11
C LEU A 296 11.35 9.40 -6.92
N LYS A 297 10.70 8.30 -6.54
CA LYS A 297 9.38 7.96 -7.05
C LYS A 297 8.31 8.80 -6.35
N ILE A 298 7.49 9.47 -7.16
CA ILE A 298 6.31 10.19 -6.71
C ILE A 298 5.03 9.48 -7.18
N GLU A 299 4.05 9.45 -6.29
CA GLU A 299 2.76 8.82 -6.47
C GLU A 299 1.68 9.84 -6.17
N GLY A 300 0.70 9.97 -7.07
CA GLY A 300 -0.37 10.94 -6.90
C GLY A 300 -1.68 10.42 -7.46
N VAL A 301 -2.77 10.93 -6.89
CA VAL A 301 -4.13 10.50 -7.21
C VAL A 301 -5.00 11.69 -7.55
N LYS A 302 -5.92 11.50 -8.49
CA LYS A 302 -6.97 12.47 -8.81
C LYS A 302 -8.35 11.88 -8.57
N ARG A 303 -9.29 12.72 -8.15
CA ARG A 303 -10.70 12.36 -8.04
C ARG A 303 -11.29 12.32 -9.45
N VAL A 304 -11.96 11.22 -9.80
CA VAL A 304 -12.57 11.01 -11.13
C VAL A 304 -14.09 10.93 -11.10
N GLY A 305 -14.70 10.97 -9.90
CA GLY A 305 -16.15 11.00 -9.75
C GLY A 305 -16.62 10.43 -8.41
N PHE A 306 -17.88 10.02 -8.38
CA PHE A 306 -18.54 9.34 -7.27
C PHE A 306 -19.14 8.01 -7.78
N ARG A 307 -18.97 6.94 -7.00
CA ARG A 307 -19.46 5.59 -7.32
C ARG A 307 -20.71 5.25 -6.52
N ALA A 308 -21.69 4.69 -7.22
CA ALA A 308 -22.82 3.98 -6.63
C ALA A 308 -22.91 2.59 -7.25
N ILE A 309 -23.23 1.57 -6.45
CA ILE A 309 -23.39 0.20 -6.93
C ILE A 309 -24.72 -0.42 -6.52
N SER A 310 -25.19 -1.39 -7.29
CA SER A 310 -26.25 -2.32 -6.90
C SER A 310 -25.79 -3.74 -7.14
N ILE A 311 -26.01 -4.61 -6.17
CA ILE A 311 -25.65 -6.04 -6.26
C ILE A 311 -26.93 -6.85 -6.40
N ALA A 312 -26.97 -7.76 -7.37
CA ALA A 312 -28.12 -8.63 -7.60
C ALA A 312 -27.70 -10.02 -8.07
N GLY A 313 -28.53 -11.03 -7.80
CA GLY A 313 -28.41 -12.37 -8.36
C GLY A 313 -29.48 -12.65 -9.42
N SER A 314 -29.19 -13.57 -10.33
CA SER A 314 -30.21 -14.18 -11.18
C SER A 314 -29.92 -15.66 -11.41
N ARG A 315 -30.99 -16.46 -11.39
CA ARG A 315 -30.96 -17.91 -11.62
C ARG A 315 -31.83 -18.34 -12.80
N ASP A 316 -32.44 -17.39 -13.50
CA ASP A 316 -33.23 -17.69 -14.69
C ASP A 316 -32.27 -18.02 -15.85
N PRO A 317 -32.24 -19.27 -16.35
CA PRO A 317 -31.33 -19.65 -17.43
C PRO A 317 -31.54 -18.81 -18.70
N LYS A 318 -32.77 -18.34 -18.96
CA LYS A 318 -33.05 -17.48 -20.11
C LYS A 318 -32.55 -16.05 -19.89
N PHE A 319 -32.59 -15.54 -18.67
CA PHE A 319 -31.94 -14.27 -18.35
C PHE A 319 -30.42 -14.37 -18.53
N ILE A 320 -29.80 -15.43 -18.00
CA ILE A 320 -28.35 -15.64 -18.05
C ILE A 320 -27.87 -15.77 -19.51
N GLU A 321 -28.59 -16.56 -20.32
CA GLU A 321 -28.30 -16.74 -21.76
C GLU A 321 -28.30 -15.41 -22.52
N ASN A 322 -29.22 -14.50 -22.16
CA ASN A 322 -29.41 -13.21 -22.82
C ASN A 322 -28.72 -12.05 -22.09
N PHE A 323 -27.91 -12.30 -21.05
CA PHE A 323 -27.40 -11.24 -20.16
C PHE A 323 -26.67 -10.12 -20.92
N ARG A 324 -25.85 -10.46 -21.92
CA ARG A 324 -25.10 -9.46 -22.70
C ARG A 324 -26.04 -8.51 -23.45
N GLU A 325 -27.07 -9.05 -24.09
CA GLU A 325 -28.08 -8.25 -24.81
C GLU A 325 -28.90 -7.39 -23.85
N ILE A 326 -29.28 -7.95 -22.69
CA ILE A 326 -30.00 -7.22 -21.63
C ILE A 326 -29.14 -6.06 -21.12
N ALA A 327 -27.87 -6.29 -20.80
CA ALA A 327 -26.96 -5.26 -20.31
C ALA A 327 -26.78 -4.13 -21.34
N LEU A 328 -26.57 -4.46 -22.62
CA LEU A 328 -26.51 -3.47 -23.71
C LEU A 328 -27.82 -2.68 -23.84
N GLY A 329 -28.95 -3.38 -23.77
CA GLY A 329 -30.28 -2.80 -23.81
C GLY A 329 -30.55 -1.83 -22.66
N VAL A 330 -30.13 -2.17 -21.45
CA VAL A 330 -30.22 -1.30 -20.27
C VAL A 330 -29.35 -0.05 -20.47
N LYS A 331 -28.10 -0.19 -20.94
CA LYS A 331 -27.23 0.97 -21.25
C LYS A 331 -27.90 1.92 -22.24
N LYS A 332 -28.48 1.38 -23.33
CA LYS A 332 -29.21 2.17 -24.32
C LYS A 332 -30.40 2.90 -23.72
N ARG A 333 -31.20 2.22 -22.90
CA ARG A 333 -32.36 2.83 -22.23
C ARG A 333 -31.97 3.95 -21.28
N VAL A 334 -30.83 3.81 -20.58
CA VAL A 334 -30.28 4.87 -19.74
C VAL A 334 -29.88 6.07 -20.60
N GLU A 335 -29.16 5.86 -21.72
CA GLU A 335 -28.80 6.94 -22.64
C GLU A 335 -30.03 7.65 -23.23
N ASP A 336 -31.05 6.88 -23.63
CA ASP A 336 -32.30 7.43 -24.19
C ASP A 336 -33.07 8.27 -23.17
N ASN A 337 -33.03 7.89 -21.88
CA ASN A 337 -33.76 8.57 -20.81
C ASN A 337 -33.00 9.79 -20.26
N PHE A 338 -31.68 9.82 -20.40
CA PHE A 338 -30.81 10.90 -19.90
C PHE A 338 -29.83 11.41 -20.98
N PRO A 339 -30.34 11.94 -22.12
CA PRO A 339 -29.49 12.38 -23.21
C PRO A 339 -28.50 13.49 -22.81
N GLU A 340 -28.84 14.32 -21.83
CA GLU A 340 -28.01 15.39 -21.27
C GLU A 340 -26.84 14.90 -20.41
N LEU A 341 -26.91 13.65 -19.94
CA LEU A 341 -25.87 12.99 -19.15
C LEU A 341 -25.00 12.06 -20.00
N LYS A 342 -25.25 11.97 -21.31
CA LYS A 342 -24.46 11.13 -22.22
C LYS A 342 -22.97 11.51 -22.14
N GLY A 343 -22.12 10.52 -21.89
CA GLY A 343 -20.67 10.71 -21.73
C GLY A 343 -20.22 11.32 -20.40
N LYS A 344 -21.15 11.62 -19.48
CA LYS A 344 -20.86 12.16 -18.13
C LYS A 344 -20.93 11.12 -17.02
N TYR A 345 -21.24 9.88 -17.37
CA TYR A 345 -21.22 8.75 -16.45
C TYR A 345 -20.61 7.52 -17.14
N TYR A 346 -20.12 6.61 -16.32
CA TYR A 346 -19.74 5.26 -16.68
C TYR A 346 -20.75 4.31 -16.06
N LEU A 347 -21.40 3.47 -16.87
CA LEU A 347 -22.29 2.40 -16.41
C LEU A 347 -21.73 1.05 -16.87
N ASN A 348 -21.40 0.21 -15.89
CA ASN A 348 -20.88 -1.12 -16.10
C ASN A 348 -21.67 -2.19 -15.38
N PHE A 349 -21.59 -3.41 -15.90
CA PHE A 349 -22.16 -4.59 -15.30
C PHE A 349 -21.05 -5.63 -15.18
N ILE A 350 -20.79 -6.12 -13.96
CA ILE A 350 -19.78 -7.14 -13.68
C ILE A 350 -20.51 -8.46 -13.37
N PRO A 351 -20.56 -9.41 -14.32
CA PRO A 351 -21.28 -10.67 -14.15
C PRO A 351 -20.37 -11.79 -13.59
N TYR A 352 -20.33 -11.94 -12.28
CA TYR A 352 -19.74 -13.12 -11.64
C TYR A 352 -20.54 -14.37 -11.99
N GLY A 353 -19.83 -15.42 -12.41
CA GLY A 353 -20.43 -16.62 -13.00
C GLY A 353 -20.52 -16.58 -14.54
N ILE A 354 -20.18 -15.46 -15.18
CA ILE A 354 -19.96 -15.42 -16.64
C ILE A 354 -18.50 -15.13 -16.91
N ASN A 355 -18.05 -13.89 -16.68
CA ASN A 355 -16.68 -13.47 -16.92
C ASN A 355 -16.26 -12.26 -16.08
N GLY A 356 -16.85 -12.09 -14.89
CA GLY A 356 -16.60 -10.94 -14.02
C GLY A 356 -15.16 -10.79 -13.49
N VAL A 357 -14.31 -11.82 -13.62
CA VAL A 357 -12.89 -11.77 -13.23
C VAL A 357 -11.98 -11.59 -14.45
N MET A 358 -12.06 -12.50 -15.43
CA MET A 358 -11.14 -12.52 -16.58
C MET A 358 -11.64 -11.70 -17.80
N GLY A 359 -12.88 -11.23 -17.80
CA GLY A 359 -13.45 -10.48 -18.92
C GLY A 359 -13.43 -11.28 -20.22
N GLU A 360 -12.86 -10.73 -21.29
CA GLU A 360 -12.74 -11.42 -22.58
C GLU A 360 -11.71 -12.56 -22.57
N LEU A 361 -10.88 -12.68 -21.52
CA LEU A 361 -9.90 -13.75 -21.36
C LEU A 361 -10.48 -15.00 -20.69
N GLU A 362 -11.76 -14.99 -20.32
CA GLU A 362 -12.42 -16.15 -19.71
C GLU A 362 -12.44 -17.35 -20.67
N PRO A 363 -11.75 -18.46 -20.34
CA PRO A 363 -11.72 -19.63 -21.22
C PRO A 363 -13.03 -20.41 -21.23
N GLU A 364 -13.83 -20.33 -20.17
CA GLU A 364 -15.07 -21.10 -20.03
C GLU A 364 -16.29 -20.34 -20.57
N ASN A 365 -17.00 -20.98 -21.48
CA ASN A 365 -18.20 -20.44 -22.14
C ASN A 365 -19.48 -21.19 -21.79
N LYS A 366 -19.42 -22.07 -20.77
CA LYS A 366 -20.59 -22.79 -20.28
C LYS A 366 -21.54 -21.86 -19.55
N LEU A 367 -22.84 -22.00 -19.81
CA LEU A 367 -23.88 -21.26 -19.10
C LEU A 367 -23.89 -21.63 -17.62
N SER A 368 -23.71 -20.63 -16.75
CA SER A 368 -23.82 -20.81 -15.31
C SER A 368 -25.26 -21.02 -14.86
N HIS A 369 -25.42 -21.78 -13.77
CA HIS A 369 -26.73 -22.04 -13.17
C HIS A 369 -27.26 -20.84 -12.35
N GLU A 370 -26.36 -19.95 -11.92
CA GLU A 370 -26.63 -18.73 -11.17
C GLU A 370 -25.52 -17.70 -11.47
N ILE A 371 -25.87 -16.42 -11.50
CA ILE A 371 -24.91 -15.33 -11.68
C ILE A 371 -25.10 -14.26 -10.60
N GLY A 372 -23.99 -13.63 -10.20
CA GLY A 372 -23.97 -12.40 -9.43
C GLY A 372 -23.64 -11.22 -10.34
N ILE A 373 -24.36 -10.12 -10.20
CA ILE A 373 -24.22 -8.93 -11.05
C ILE A 373 -23.94 -7.74 -10.14
N VAL A 374 -22.80 -7.10 -10.34
CA VAL A 374 -22.53 -5.77 -9.78
C VAL A 374 -22.81 -4.74 -10.87
N MET A 375 -23.84 -3.93 -10.68
CA MET A 375 -24.05 -2.72 -11.47
C MET A 375 -23.17 -1.63 -10.86
N ASP A 376 -22.20 -1.13 -11.63
CA ASP A 376 -21.25 -0.10 -11.20
C ASP A 376 -21.50 1.18 -11.99
N VAL A 377 -21.85 2.25 -11.29
CA VAL A 377 -22.02 3.59 -11.87
C VAL A 377 -21.01 4.54 -11.26
N VAL A 378 -20.26 5.23 -12.11
CA VAL A 378 -19.41 6.35 -11.74
C VAL A 378 -19.84 7.60 -12.50
N ALA A 379 -20.10 8.69 -11.80
CA ALA A 379 -20.45 9.99 -12.41
C ALA A 379 -19.72 11.14 -11.69
N GLU A 380 -19.84 12.37 -12.18
CA GLU A 380 -19.18 13.55 -11.59
C GLU A 380 -19.53 13.75 -10.10
N ASP A 381 -20.79 13.55 -9.75
CA ASP A 381 -21.35 13.75 -8.42
C ASP A 381 -22.26 12.59 -7.97
N LYS A 382 -22.56 12.59 -6.67
CA LYS A 382 -23.38 11.56 -6.02
C LYS A 382 -24.79 11.45 -6.60
N ASN A 383 -25.46 12.58 -6.82
CA ASN A 383 -26.86 12.57 -7.26
C ASN A 383 -26.96 11.98 -8.66
N THR A 384 -26.06 12.36 -9.55
CA THR A 384 -25.98 11.81 -10.91
C THR A 384 -25.72 10.29 -10.88
N ALA A 385 -24.76 9.83 -10.06
CA ALA A 385 -24.46 8.40 -9.95
C ALA A 385 -25.66 7.58 -9.42
N GLU A 386 -26.32 8.06 -8.36
CA GLU A 386 -27.49 7.39 -7.78
C GLU A 386 -28.70 7.40 -8.72
N GLN A 387 -28.91 8.50 -9.46
CA GLN A 387 -30.00 8.61 -10.44
C GLN A 387 -29.83 7.60 -11.59
N ILE A 388 -28.63 7.53 -12.17
CA ILE A 388 -28.32 6.59 -13.25
C ILE A 388 -28.44 5.14 -12.74
N LEU A 389 -27.89 4.84 -11.55
CA LEU A 389 -27.96 3.50 -10.97
C LEU A 389 -29.40 3.05 -10.72
N SER A 390 -30.21 3.91 -10.08
CA SER A 390 -31.60 3.59 -9.77
C SER A 390 -32.42 3.29 -11.03
N PHE A 391 -32.21 4.07 -12.10
CA PHE A 391 -32.87 3.83 -13.38
C PHE A 391 -32.35 2.55 -14.06
N ALA A 392 -31.04 2.33 -14.10
CA ALA A 392 -30.44 1.14 -14.70
C ALA A 392 -30.92 -0.14 -14.00
N ARG A 393 -30.91 -0.16 -12.66
CA ARG A 393 -31.40 -1.26 -11.82
C ARG A 393 -32.87 -1.55 -12.09
N SER A 394 -33.73 -0.53 -12.02
CA SER A 394 -35.17 -0.69 -12.28
C SER A 394 -35.44 -1.19 -13.70
N THR A 395 -34.69 -0.68 -14.68
CA THR A 395 -34.78 -1.10 -16.07
C THR A 395 -34.38 -2.56 -16.23
N MET A 396 -33.25 -2.99 -15.66
CA MET A 396 -32.79 -4.38 -15.76
C MET A 396 -33.74 -5.37 -15.05
N LEU A 397 -34.31 -4.98 -13.91
CA LEU A 397 -35.31 -5.77 -13.17
C LEU A 397 -36.55 -6.09 -14.01
N HIS A 398 -36.94 -5.17 -14.89
CA HIS A 398 -38.14 -5.28 -15.73
C HIS A 398 -37.85 -5.57 -17.21
N TYR A 399 -36.57 -5.64 -17.60
CA TYR A 399 -36.16 -5.75 -19.00
C TYR A 399 -36.74 -7.02 -19.66
N GLY A 400 -37.30 -6.88 -20.86
CA GLY A 400 -37.82 -8.00 -21.64
C GLY A 400 -36.73 -8.70 -22.45
N PHE A 401 -36.79 -10.03 -22.54
CA PHE A 401 -35.87 -10.84 -23.33
C PHE A 401 -36.59 -12.06 -23.91
N PRO A 402 -36.06 -12.68 -24.99
CA PRO A 402 -36.67 -13.85 -25.62
C PRO A 402 -36.86 -15.01 -24.63
N GLY A 403 -38.04 -15.62 -24.64
CA GLY A 403 -38.36 -16.78 -23.80
C GLY A 403 -38.65 -16.46 -22.33
N ARG A 404 -38.77 -15.17 -21.96
CA ARG A 404 -39.18 -14.76 -20.61
C ARG A 404 -40.60 -15.24 -20.31
N ILE A 405 -40.77 -15.91 -19.16
CA ILE A 405 -42.06 -16.44 -18.70
C ILE A 405 -42.83 -15.42 -17.85
N SER A 406 -42.12 -14.56 -17.10
CA SER A 406 -42.71 -13.52 -16.24
C SER A 406 -42.75 -12.14 -16.91
N THR A 407 -43.46 -11.18 -16.30
CA THR A 407 -43.51 -9.77 -16.74
C THR A 407 -42.49 -8.87 -16.02
N ALA A 408 -41.95 -9.32 -14.89
CA ALA A 408 -41.04 -8.58 -14.00
C ALA A 408 -40.15 -9.57 -13.21
N GLY A 409 -39.22 -9.04 -12.40
CA GLY A 409 -38.54 -9.84 -11.37
C GLY A 409 -37.29 -10.57 -11.85
N ASN A 410 -36.52 -9.99 -12.77
CA ASN A 410 -35.31 -10.62 -13.33
C ASN A 410 -34.17 -10.80 -12.32
N LEU A 411 -34.22 -10.06 -11.21
CA LEU A 411 -33.13 -9.88 -10.27
C LEU A 411 -33.59 -10.14 -8.84
N ALA A 412 -32.76 -10.82 -8.06
CA ALA A 412 -32.89 -10.95 -6.61
C ALA A 412 -31.86 -10.05 -5.92
N PHE A 413 -32.31 -9.14 -5.06
CA PHE A 413 -31.44 -8.22 -4.34
C PHE A 413 -31.17 -8.73 -2.91
N PRO A 414 -29.91 -8.79 -2.45
CA PRO A 414 -29.58 -9.23 -1.10
C PRO A 414 -29.78 -8.14 -0.03
N PHE A 415 -29.90 -6.87 -0.42
CA PHE A 415 -29.97 -5.72 0.49
C PHE A 415 -31.22 -4.86 0.25
N SER A 416 -31.69 -4.20 1.31
CA SER A 416 -32.70 -3.15 1.27
C SER A 416 -32.22 -1.98 2.15
N PRO A 417 -31.85 -0.82 1.59
CA PRO A 417 -31.91 -0.46 0.17
C PRO A 417 -30.95 -1.29 -0.71
N SER A 418 -31.30 -1.46 -1.99
CA SER A 418 -30.50 -2.21 -2.97
C SER A 418 -29.40 -1.36 -3.64
N ASP A 419 -29.59 -0.04 -3.66
CA ASP A 419 -28.62 0.93 -4.18
C ASP A 419 -27.70 1.37 -3.04
N ILE A 420 -26.39 1.26 -3.28
CA ILE A 420 -25.35 1.49 -2.28
C ILE A 420 -24.43 2.61 -2.78
N PRO A 421 -24.48 3.82 -2.18
CA PRO A 421 -23.47 4.83 -2.43
C PRO A 421 -22.14 4.34 -1.85
N VAL A 422 -21.11 4.25 -2.70
CA VAL A 422 -19.78 3.78 -2.29
C VAL A 422 -18.92 4.95 -1.83
N GLY A 423 -18.87 6.03 -2.62
CA GLY A 423 -18.05 7.21 -2.30
C GLY A 423 -17.29 7.74 -3.50
N ASP A 424 -16.39 8.69 -3.24
CA ASP A 424 -15.51 9.23 -4.28
C ASP A 424 -14.62 8.15 -4.89
N VAL A 425 -14.42 8.25 -6.20
CA VAL A 425 -13.55 7.40 -6.99
C VAL A 425 -12.29 8.17 -7.31
N TYR A 426 -11.16 7.49 -7.18
CA TYR A 426 -9.84 8.05 -7.47
C TYR A 426 -9.14 7.16 -8.49
N ASN A 427 -8.26 7.78 -9.28
CA ASN A 427 -7.28 7.09 -10.12
C ASN A 427 -5.88 7.56 -9.73
N PHE A 428 -4.91 6.66 -9.80
CA PHE A 428 -3.51 7.10 -9.85
C PHE A 428 -3.32 7.95 -11.11
N SER A 429 -2.85 9.18 -10.92
CA SER A 429 -2.58 10.15 -12.00
C SER A 429 -1.10 10.49 -12.12
N ILE A 430 -0.32 10.22 -11.08
CA ILE A 430 1.12 10.49 -11.06
C ILE A 430 1.81 9.20 -10.62
N HIS A 431 2.69 8.69 -11.47
CA HIS A 431 3.61 7.60 -11.17
C HIS A 431 4.91 7.86 -11.93
N HIS A 432 5.70 8.77 -11.37
CA HIS A 432 6.84 9.37 -12.05
C HIS A 432 8.06 9.37 -11.13
N LEU A 433 9.23 9.57 -11.73
CA LEU A 433 10.44 9.94 -11.02
C LEU A 433 10.61 11.45 -11.04
N VAL A 434 11.13 12.02 -9.96
CA VAL A 434 11.55 13.42 -9.88
C VAL A 434 13.01 13.51 -9.43
N GLU A 435 13.78 14.39 -10.08
CA GLU A 435 15.17 14.65 -9.74
C GLU A 435 15.25 15.58 -8.53
N VAL A 436 15.97 15.15 -7.50
CA VAL A 436 16.10 15.86 -6.23
C VAL A 436 17.55 16.25 -6.01
N ASP A 437 17.81 17.54 -5.82
CA ASP A 437 19.16 18.05 -5.62
C ASP A 437 19.68 17.73 -4.22
N ASN A 438 18.81 17.80 -3.21
CA ASN A 438 19.13 17.40 -1.84
C ASN A 438 17.92 16.72 -1.15
N PRO A 439 17.96 15.38 -0.95
CA PRO A 439 16.87 14.65 -0.32
C PRO A 439 16.68 14.99 1.17
N GLU A 440 17.71 15.49 1.87
CA GLU A 440 17.61 15.89 3.28
C GLU A 440 16.84 17.19 3.50
N ILE A 441 16.68 17.99 2.43
CA ILE A 441 15.95 19.27 2.45
C ILE A 441 14.51 19.05 2.01
N LEU A 442 14.26 18.12 1.07
CA LEU A 442 12.93 17.87 0.54
C LEU A 442 11.96 17.37 1.62
N PHE A 443 12.45 16.58 2.57
CA PHE A 443 11.65 16.03 3.67
C PHE A 443 12.09 16.65 5.00
N PRO A 444 11.45 17.75 5.44
CA PRO A 444 11.76 18.34 6.73
C PRO A 444 11.46 17.35 7.86
N VAL A 445 12.32 17.36 8.88
CA VAL A 445 12.15 16.55 10.09
C VAL A 445 11.73 17.49 11.22
N GLU A 446 10.50 17.32 11.70
CA GLU A 446 9.98 18.05 12.84
C GLU A 446 10.16 17.24 14.13
N TYR A 447 10.60 17.89 15.21
CA TYR A 447 10.89 17.23 16.48
C TYR A 447 9.91 17.66 17.57
N PHE A 448 9.45 16.70 18.34
CA PHE A 448 8.51 16.89 19.44
C PHE A 448 9.01 16.15 20.67
N GLU A 449 8.88 16.76 21.84
CA GLU A 449 8.93 16.02 23.10
C GLU A 449 7.51 15.52 23.39
N VAL A 450 7.32 14.21 23.37
CA VAL A 450 6.03 13.56 23.62
C VAL A 450 6.05 13.00 25.02
N GLY A 451 5.05 13.38 25.82
CA GLY A 451 4.90 12.92 27.19
C GLY A 451 5.80 13.68 28.18
N GLY A 452 5.17 14.08 29.29
CA GLY A 452 5.73 14.82 30.42
C GLY A 452 4.70 14.93 31.52
#